data_AF-A0A820QBX1-F1
#
_entry.id   AF-A0A820QBX1-F1
#
_cell.length_a   1.000
_cell.length_b   1.000
_cell.length_c   1.000
_cell.angle_alpha   90.00
_cell.angle_beta   90.00
_cell.angle_gamma   90.00
#
_symmetry.space_group_name_H-M   'P 1'
#
loop_
_entity.id
_entity.type
_entity.pdbx_description
1 polymer ?
#
loop_
_entity_poly.entity_id
_entity_poly.type
_entity_poly.pdbx_seq_one_letter_code
_entity_poly.pdbx_strand_id
1 'polypeptide(L)'
;EAIVLRYYELQLKDFCEKFEPPMTKMAIAVCMQYFKRFYLNNSVMDYHPRDIYLICVYLTCKTEELRISIIDFLGNIKNSTNIDQTADIVLSYELLLIEKLDFQLVIHTAHRPFEGLIIDLK
;
A
#
# COMPACT_ATOMS: atom_id res chain seq x y z
N GLU A 1 -13.08 -11.45 10.05
CA GLU A 1 -12.00 -10.83 9.26
C GLU A 1 -12.40 -9.51 8.60
N ALA A 2 -13.54 -9.44 7.89
CA ALA A 2 -13.95 -8.23 7.16
C ALA A 2 -13.95 -6.91 7.97
N ILE A 3 -14.41 -6.91 9.22
CA ILE A 3 -14.41 -5.72 10.09
C ILE A 3 -12.98 -5.24 10.39
N VAL A 4 -12.09 -6.20 10.67
CA VAL A 4 -10.67 -5.91 10.96
C VAL A 4 -10.00 -5.35 9.71
N LEU A 5 -10.22 -5.97 8.55
CA LEU A 5 -9.71 -5.49 7.28
C LEU A 5 -10.20 -4.09 6.94
N ARG A 6 -11.49 -3.81 7.20
CA ARG A 6 -12.07 -2.48 6.97
C ARG A 6 -11.43 -1.42 7.88
N TYR A 7 -11.16 -1.77 9.13
CA TYR A 7 -10.45 -0.88 10.05
C TYR A 7 -9.04 -0.55 9.53
N TYR A 8 -8.27 -1.57 9.12
CA TYR A 8 -6.93 -1.36 8.60
C TYR A 8 -6.90 -0.68 7.22
N GLU A 9 -7.93 -0.86 6.39
CA GLU A 9 -8.08 -0.11 5.14
C GLU A 9 -8.21 1.40 5.40
N LEU A 10 -8.97 1.80 6.44
CA LEU A 10 -9.07 3.21 6.84
C LEU A 10 -7.72 3.73 7.38
N GLN A 11 -7.02 2.93 8.19
CA GLN A 11 -5.69 3.30 8.67
C GLN A 11 -4.66 3.42 7.55
N LEU A 12 -4.69 2.52 6.56
CA LEU A 12 -3.84 2.57 5.37
C LEU A 12 -4.10 3.89 4.64
N LYS A 13 -5.37 4.24 4.41
CA LYS A 13 -5.73 5.49 3.75
C LYS A 13 -5.21 6.71 4.51
N ASP A 14 -5.45 6.77 5.82
CA ASP A 14 -4.98 7.87 6.68
C ASP A 14 -3.44 7.97 6.71
N PHE A 15 -2.74 6.83 6.63
CA PHE A 15 -1.29 6.77 6.55
C PHE A 15 -0.80 7.34 5.21
N CYS A 16 -1.36 6.89 4.09
CA CYS A 16 -1.01 7.38 2.76
C CYS A 16 -1.29 8.89 2.59
N GLU A 17 -2.37 9.41 3.18
CA GLU A 17 -2.71 10.84 3.11
C GLU A 17 -1.72 11.73 3.90
N LYS A 18 -1.07 11.19 4.92
CA LYS A 18 -0.08 11.88 5.76
C LYS A 18 1.37 11.55 5.37
N PHE A 19 1.56 10.80 4.30
CA PHE A 19 2.85 10.28 3.88
C PHE A 19 3.70 11.39 3.24
N GLU A 20 4.97 11.45 3.62
CA GLU A 20 5.97 12.36 3.06
C GLU A 20 7.08 11.55 2.38
N PRO A 21 7.37 11.77 1.09
CA PRO A 21 6.77 12.74 0.15
C PRO A 21 5.32 12.41 -0.23
N PRO A 22 4.50 13.40 -0.64
CA PRO A 22 3.07 13.21 -0.86
C PRO A 22 2.79 12.17 -1.95
N MET A 23 1.95 11.17 -1.62
CA MET A 23 1.46 10.19 -2.59
C MET A 23 0.37 10.76 -3.49
N THR A 24 0.39 10.38 -4.78
CA THR A 24 -0.70 10.73 -5.70
C THR A 24 -1.96 9.94 -5.38
N LYS A 25 -3.15 10.48 -5.69
CA LYS A 25 -4.43 9.75 -5.47
C LYS A 25 -4.47 8.40 -6.19
N MET A 26 -3.83 8.32 -7.37
CA MET A 26 -3.67 7.06 -8.11
C MET A 26 -2.86 6.04 -7.31
N ALA A 27 -1.70 6.43 -6.77
CA ALA A 27 -0.87 5.54 -5.96
C ALA A 27 -1.63 5.04 -4.70
N ILE A 28 -2.37 5.91 -4.02
CA ILE A 28 -3.20 5.49 -2.86
C ILE A 28 -4.23 4.44 -3.28
N ALA A 29 -4.88 4.61 -4.44
CA ALA A 29 -5.84 3.65 -4.96
C ALA A 29 -5.18 2.29 -5.33
N VAL A 30 -3.98 2.32 -5.92
CA VAL A 30 -3.18 1.11 -6.20
C VAL A 30 -2.84 0.37 -4.91
N CYS A 31 -2.37 1.08 -3.89
CA CYS A 31 -2.04 0.50 -2.58
C CYS A 31 -3.26 -0.16 -1.92
N MET A 32 -4.42 0.51 -1.92
CA MET A 32 -5.67 -0.06 -1.41
C MET A 32 -6.07 -1.33 -2.16
N GLN A 33 -5.84 -1.38 -3.46
CA GLN A 33 -6.16 -2.55 -4.27
C GLN A 33 -5.21 -3.71 -3.99
N TYR A 34 -3.91 -3.48 -3.78
CA TYR A 34 -2.99 -4.53 -3.31
C TYR A 34 -3.44 -5.14 -1.99
N PHE A 35 -3.79 -4.30 -1.00
CA PHE A 35 -4.24 -4.77 0.30
C PHE A 35 -5.49 -5.65 0.19
N LYS A 36 -6.48 -5.24 -0.62
CA LYS A 36 -7.70 -6.03 -0.86
C LYS A 36 -7.42 -7.34 -1.58
N ARG A 37 -6.57 -7.32 -2.62
CA ARG A 37 -6.19 -8.50 -3.38
C ARG A 37 -5.43 -9.52 -2.54
N PHE A 38 -4.55 -9.04 -1.65
CA PHE A 38 -3.84 -9.92 -0.74
C PHE A 38 -4.80 -10.66 0.19
N TYR A 39 -5.72 -9.96 0.86
CA TYR A 39 -6.66 -10.57 1.81
C TYR A 39 -7.88 -11.24 1.18
N LEU A 40 -7.98 -11.29 -0.15
CA LEU A 40 -8.95 -12.14 -0.84
C LEU A 40 -8.58 -13.62 -0.70
N ASN A 41 -7.28 -13.93 -0.66
CA ASN A 41 -6.77 -15.30 -0.69
C ASN A 41 -5.93 -15.67 0.54
N ASN A 42 -5.70 -14.75 1.48
CA ASN A 42 -4.88 -14.96 2.68
C ASN A 42 -5.63 -14.53 3.94
N SER A 43 -5.40 -15.21 5.07
CA SER A 43 -6.06 -14.90 6.34
C SER A 43 -5.32 -13.82 7.13
N VAL A 44 -6.10 -13.05 7.90
CA VAL A 44 -5.62 -12.07 8.89
C VAL A 44 -4.87 -12.75 10.05
N MET A 45 -5.11 -14.04 10.27
CA MET A 45 -4.44 -14.81 11.31
C MET A 45 -3.02 -15.21 10.91
N ASP A 46 -2.80 -15.46 9.62
CA ASP A 46 -1.47 -15.82 9.08
C ASP A 46 -0.62 -14.58 8.87
N TYR A 47 -1.24 -13.50 8.40
CA TYR A 47 -0.57 -12.23 8.09
C TYR A 47 -1.27 -11.08 8.80
N HIS A 48 -0.51 -10.36 9.63
CA HIS A 48 -1.07 -9.25 10.36
C HIS A 48 -1.31 -8.04 9.41
N PRO A 49 -2.52 -7.45 9.37
CA PRO A 49 -2.86 -6.36 8.45
C PRO A 49 -1.98 -5.13 8.54
N ARG A 50 -1.45 -4.85 9.75
CA ARG A 50 -0.52 -3.75 9.96
C ARG A 50 0.72 -3.86 9.10
N ASP A 51 1.33 -5.05 9.08
CA ASP A 51 2.59 -5.26 8.40
C ASP A 51 2.33 -5.30 6.90
N ILE A 52 1.29 -6.03 6.48
CA ILE A 52 0.90 -6.12 5.07
C ILE A 52 0.57 -4.75 4.47
N TYR A 53 -0.16 -3.87 5.16
CA TYR A 53 -0.44 -2.56 4.58
C TYR A 53 0.83 -1.72 4.43
N LEU A 54 1.78 -1.79 5.36
CA LEU A 54 3.07 -1.08 5.24
C LEU A 54 3.86 -1.58 4.03
N ILE A 55 3.91 -2.90 3.83
CA ILE A 55 4.55 -3.51 2.66
C ILE A 55 3.83 -3.11 1.37
N CYS A 56 2.49 -3.04 1.38
CA CYS A 56 1.71 -2.57 0.23
C CYS A 56 2.06 -1.12 -0.13
N VAL A 57 2.21 -0.23 0.86
CA VAL A 57 2.61 1.17 0.61
C VAL A 57 4.02 1.22 0.03
N TYR A 58 4.96 0.49 0.63
CA TYR A 58 6.34 0.45 0.16
C TYR A 58 6.45 -0.09 -1.28
N LEU A 59 5.75 -1.19 -1.59
CA LEU A 59 5.66 -1.75 -2.94
C LEU A 59 5.04 -0.75 -3.91
N THR A 60 3.97 -0.07 -3.50
CA THR A 60 3.32 0.96 -4.33
C THR A 60 4.26 2.11 -4.64
N CYS A 61 5.07 2.55 -3.67
CA CYS A 61 6.07 3.59 -3.92
C CYS A 61 7.06 3.16 -5.01
N LYS A 62 7.47 1.88 -5.03
CA LYS A 62 8.32 1.34 -6.11
C LYS A 62 7.59 1.27 -7.45
N THR A 63 6.35 0.79 -7.48
CA THR A 63 5.61 0.58 -8.75
C THR A 63 5.13 1.89 -9.38
N GLU A 64 4.82 2.91 -8.58
CA GLU A 64 4.37 4.23 -9.05
C GLU A 64 5.53 5.25 -9.14
N GLU A 65 6.77 4.76 -9.17
CA GLU A 65 8.00 5.55 -9.35
C GLU A 65 8.22 6.67 -8.31
N LEU A 66 7.64 6.53 -7.10
CA LEU A 66 7.93 7.38 -5.96
C LEU A 66 9.31 7.01 -5.40
N ARG A 67 10.32 7.81 -5.74
CA ARG A 67 11.69 7.63 -5.24
C ARG A 67 11.76 7.93 -3.75
N ILE A 68 11.72 6.88 -2.94
CA ILE A 68 11.88 6.95 -1.49
C ILE A 68 12.87 5.89 -1.01
N SER A 69 13.77 6.27 -0.10
CA SER A 69 14.63 5.30 0.57
C SER A 69 13.83 4.54 1.64
N ILE A 70 14.28 3.34 2.03
CA ILE A 70 13.64 2.62 3.12
C ILE A 70 13.71 3.39 4.45
N ILE A 71 14.76 4.18 4.66
CA ILE A 71 14.95 4.99 5.86
C ILE A 71 13.89 6.10 5.92
N ASP A 72 13.66 6.79 4.80
CA ASP A 72 12.65 7.85 4.70
C ASP A 72 11.23 7.27 4.81
N PHE A 73 11.00 6.09 4.23
CA PHE A 73 9.73 5.36 4.40
C PHE A 73 9.47 5.05 5.88
N LEU A 74 10.46 4.52 6.60
CA LEU A 74 10.32 4.21 8.02
C LEU A 74 10.17 5.48 8.88
N GLY A 75 10.73 6.62 8.45
CA GLY A 75 10.52 7.93 9.09
C GLY A 75 9.05 8.38 9.14
N ASN A 76 8.20 7.87 8.23
CA ASN A 76 6.76 8.13 8.25
C ASN A 76 6.00 7.32 9.33
N ILE A 77 6.62 6.29 9.90
CA ILE A 77 5.99 5.42 10.89
C ILE A 77 6.17 6.02 12.29
N LYS A 78 5.11 6.64 12.82
CA LYS A 78 5.10 7.18 14.18
C LYS A 78 5.20 6.03 15.20
N ASN A 79 6.21 6.08 16.07
CA ASN A 79 6.48 5.14 17.19
C ASN A 79 7.15 3.80 16.83
N SER A 80 7.97 3.71 15.78
CA SER A 80 8.81 2.52 15.59
C SER A 80 9.92 2.49 16.64
N THR A 81 9.70 1.77 17.75
CA THR A 81 10.73 1.55 18.78
C THR A 81 11.91 0.75 18.23
N ASN A 82 11.70 0.00 17.12
CA ASN A 82 12.72 -0.79 16.42
C ASN A 82 12.63 -0.59 14.89
N ILE A 83 13.27 0.48 14.39
CA ILE A 83 13.31 0.83 12.96
C ILE A 83 13.92 -0.31 12.13
N ASP A 84 15.04 -0.87 12.58
CA ASP A 84 15.78 -1.91 11.85
C ASP A 84 14.97 -3.19 11.68
N GLN A 85 14.28 -3.64 12.72
CA GLN A 85 13.42 -4.82 12.66
C GLN A 85 12.25 -4.62 11.69
N THR A 86 11.69 -3.41 11.66
CA THR A 86 10.60 -3.07 10.74
C THR A 86 11.10 -3.06 9.29
N ALA A 87 12.33 -2.59 9.06
CA ALA A 87 12.97 -2.64 7.75
C ALA A 87 13.12 -4.07 7.24
N ASP A 88 13.62 -4.97 8.09
CA ASP A 88 13.82 -6.38 7.74
C ASP A 88 12.49 -7.09 7.43
N ILE A 89 11.43 -6.78 8.18
CA ILE A 89 10.07 -7.28 7.90
C ILE A 89 9.59 -6.76 6.54
N VAL A 90 9.68 -5.46 6.28
CA VAL A 90 9.22 -4.89 5.01
C VAL A 90 9.96 -5.49 3.82
N LEU A 91 11.27 -5.68 3.93
CA LEU A 91 12.10 -6.27 2.87
C LEU A 91 11.85 -7.77 2.67
N SER A 92 11.70 -8.53 3.75
CA SER A 92 11.46 -9.99 3.66
C SER A 92 10.10 -10.33 3.08
N TYR A 93 9.07 -9.56 3.42
CA TYR A 93 7.71 -9.77 2.93
C TYR A 93 7.42 -9.10 1.57
N GLU A 94 8.35 -8.31 1.02
CA GLU A 94 8.18 -7.67 -0.29
C GLU A 94 7.95 -8.71 -1.40
N LEU A 95 8.83 -9.71 -1.49
CA LEU A 95 8.71 -10.77 -2.48
C LEU A 95 7.44 -11.61 -2.26
N LEU A 96 7.11 -11.89 -1.00
CA LEU A 96 5.90 -12.62 -0.64
C LEU A 96 4.65 -11.88 -1.13
N LEU A 97 4.56 -10.57 -0.93
CA LEU A 97 3.42 -9.77 -1.39
C LEU A 97 3.27 -9.87 -2.90
N ILE A 98 4.37 -9.76 -3.65
CA ILE A 98 4.36 -9.84 -5.12
C ILE A 98 3.89 -11.23 -5.59
N GLU A 99 4.37 -12.30 -4.94
CA GLU A 99 3.94 -13.67 -5.23
C GLU A 99 2.43 -13.85 -4.98
N LYS A 100 1.92 -13.35 -3.86
CA LYS A 100 0.49 -13.41 -3.50
C LYS A 100 -0.42 -12.55 -4.37
N LEU A 101 0.16 -11.62 -5.15
CA LEU A 101 -0.53 -10.82 -6.15
C LEU A 101 -0.44 -11.43 -7.56
N ASP A 102 0.06 -12.67 -7.68
CA ASP A 102 0.28 -13.37 -8.95
C ASP A 102 1.18 -12.58 -9.92
N PHE A 103 2.11 -11.78 -9.38
CA PHE A 103 2.98 -10.86 -10.14
C PHE A 103 2.22 -9.80 -10.97
N GLN A 104 0.93 -9.60 -10.71
CA GLN A 104 0.10 -8.62 -11.40
C GLN A 104 0.13 -7.27 -10.68
N LEU A 105 1.21 -6.51 -10.89
CA LEU A 105 1.46 -5.23 -10.23
C LEU A 105 0.74 -4.04 -10.90
N VAL A 106 0.46 -4.12 -12.20
CA VAL A 106 -0.20 -3.02 -12.90
C VAL A 106 -1.69 -2.99 -12.53
N ILE A 107 -2.11 -1.91 -11.86
CA ILE A 107 -3.51 -1.67 -11.49
C ILE A 107 -4.04 -0.44 -12.22
N HIS A 108 -5.13 -0.63 -12.97
CA HIS A 108 -5.84 0.48 -13.59
C HIS A 108 -6.83 1.09 -12.61
N THR A 109 -6.55 2.32 -12.17
CA THR A 109 -7.40 3.06 -11.23
C THR A 109 -8.47 3.87 -11.96
N ALA A 110 -9.58 4.14 -11.27
CA ALA A 110 -10.70 4.90 -11.83
C ALA A 110 -10.42 6.40 -12.02
N HIS A 111 -9.30 6.93 -11.48
CA HIS A 111 -8.98 8.36 -11.55
C HIS A 111 -8.77 8.84 -12.99
N ARG A 112 -7.97 8.10 -13.78
CA ARG A 112 -7.69 8.45 -15.18
C ARG A 112 -8.94 8.43 -16.09
N PRO A 113 -9.79 7.37 -16.10
CA PRO A 113 -11.00 7.39 -16.91
C PRO A 113 -12.01 8.43 -16.42
N PHE A 114 -12.06 8.72 -15.12
CA PHE A 114 -12.92 9.78 -14.59
C PHE A 114 -12.51 11.18 -15.08
N GLU A 115 -11.21 11.48 -15.11
CA GLU A 115 -10.71 12.72 -15.71
C GLU A 115 -11.02 12.80 -17.21
N GLY A 116 -10.86 11.69 -17.94
CA GLY A 116 -11.24 11.61 -19.36
C GLY A 116 -12.72 11.89 -19.59
N LEU A 117 -13.61 11.34 -18.76
CA LEU A 117 -15.05 11.60 -18.84
C LEU A 117 -15.39 13.08 -18.58
N ILE A 118 -14.72 13.72 -17.62
CA ILE A 118 -14.92 15.15 -17.34
C ILE A 118 -14.50 16.02 -18.53
N ILE A 119 -13.43 15.64 -19.24
CA ILE A 119 -12.97 16.35 -20.43
C ILE A 119 -13.97 16.18 -21.58
N ASP A 120 -14.52 14.98 -21.77
CA ASP A 120 -15.51 14.69 -22.82
C ASP A 120 -16.85 15.42 -22.60
N LEU A 121 -17.22 15.64 -21.33
CA LEU A 121 -18.43 16.38 -20.96
C LEU A 121 -18.28 17.90 -21.05
N LYS A 122 -17.06 18.43 -21.18
CA LYS A 122 -16.78 19.86 -21.28
C LYS A 122 -16.80 20.34 -22.73
#